data_AF-A0A7W1N3P9-F1
#
_entry.id   AF-A0A7W1N3P9-F1
#
_cell.length_a   1.000
_cell.length_b   1.000
_cell.length_c   1.000
_cell.angle_alpha   90.00
_cell.angle_beta   90.00
_cell.angle_gamma   90.00
#
_symmetry.space_group_name_H-M   'P 1'
#
loop_
_entity.id
_entity.type
_entity.pdbx_description
1 polymer ?
#
loop_
_entity_poly.entity_id
_entity_poly.type
_entity_poly.pdbx_seq_one_letter_code
_entity_poly.pdbx_strand_id
1 'polypeptide(L)'
;MERSAALLSFPPAKPMVVRTSRSDGRPVALMALDRAERLVLASRYAEAVELLGEVVVPTVSSPDLALRALFCEAWAQMHLGNLESAITSVERARVLAEGPSFQDVDRAEAMFRLGCCRLKLGKVSNAISLLTSALGLAEGGGVAGEQLRAKAFDWRSRCYQLQREWEAAQSDAERSLELAESVCDDRLVARAQMQCSLVAERLGEPMVARCYAERALSLAKGIGDRQTAARLLNNLGGLSFLLGEPEVAVGYLTKSFGLSLELGNDGDAAQAISSLAQVHLRCGAPLLAEEQARHALSILCQRDDYLDERGNVHLVLGRALLELDRDEEALAEFAAAEWVFEKLGTASHVAAAWIAQGDACKRAGDTDAAMALYRRAAEALQDFRFSPFPARFSLITRREEVIPMKKHLNLVAVIMFVIALASILAALKTGHGSGKLYGFSSGG
;
A
#
# COMPACT_ATOMS: atom_id res chain seq x y z
N MET A 1 32.86 50.25 13.52
CA MET A 1 32.19 51.46 14.02
C MET A 1 32.65 52.65 13.19
N GLU A 2 31.87 53.29 12.33
CA GLU A 2 30.58 53.00 11.71
C GLU A 2 30.50 53.98 10.53
N ARG A 3 30.27 53.47 9.32
CA ARG A 3 30.43 54.21 8.07
C ARG A 3 29.15 54.98 7.72
N SER A 4 29.35 56.28 7.52
CA SER A 4 28.59 57.27 6.74
C SER A 4 27.46 56.74 5.85
N ALA A 5 26.26 57.28 6.10
CA ALA A 5 25.09 57.20 5.23
C ALA A 5 25.22 58.17 4.05
N ALA A 6 25.27 57.62 2.84
CA ALA A 6 25.09 58.36 1.60
C ALA A 6 23.75 57.97 0.96
N LEU A 7 22.86 58.97 0.83
CA LEU A 7 21.58 58.90 0.13
C LEU A 7 21.81 58.64 -1.36
N LEU A 8 21.28 57.53 -1.88
CA LEU A 8 21.13 57.27 -3.31
C LEU A 8 19.66 57.41 -3.69
N SER A 9 19.38 58.38 -4.56
CA SER A 9 18.08 58.66 -5.17
C SER A 9 17.70 57.60 -6.20
N PHE A 10 16.47 57.09 -6.15
CA PHE A 10 15.88 56.22 -7.18
C PHE A 10 15.25 57.06 -8.32
N PRO A 11 15.29 56.61 -9.58
CA PRO A 11 14.58 57.28 -10.68
C PRO A 11 13.06 57.06 -10.58
N PRO A 12 12.22 57.97 -11.11
CA PRO A 12 10.77 57.81 -11.05
C PRO A 12 10.29 56.63 -11.89
N ALA A 13 9.48 55.76 -11.28
CA ALA A 13 8.82 54.65 -11.95
C ALA A 13 7.93 55.18 -13.08
N LYS A 14 8.00 54.55 -14.26
CA LYS A 14 7.03 54.76 -15.35
C LYS A 14 5.61 54.46 -14.82
N PRO A 15 4.59 55.29 -15.13
CA PRO A 15 3.22 55.00 -14.73
C PRO A 15 2.74 53.70 -15.39
N MET A 16 2.37 52.73 -14.55
CA MET A 16 1.77 51.47 -14.96
C MET A 16 0.42 51.76 -15.61
N VAL A 17 0.31 51.54 -16.91
CA VAL A 17 -0.97 51.59 -17.61
C VAL A 17 -1.78 50.40 -17.11
N VAL A 18 -2.72 50.65 -16.19
CA VAL A 18 -3.71 49.66 -15.76
C VAL A 18 -4.65 49.41 -16.94
N ARG A 19 -4.35 48.38 -17.73
CA ARG A 19 -5.36 47.80 -18.62
C ARG A 19 -6.29 46.97 -17.75
N THR A 20 -7.46 47.53 -17.47
CA THR A 20 -8.57 46.82 -16.83
C THR A 20 -9.12 45.74 -17.79
N SER A 21 -8.58 44.52 -17.74
CA SER A 21 -9.30 43.36 -18.26
C SER A 21 -10.27 42.86 -17.17
N ARG A 22 -11.57 43.06 -17.40
CA ARG A 22 -12.72 42.62 -16.60
C ARG A 22 -12.87 41.09 -16.52
N SER A 23 -11.90 40.38 -15.98
CA SER A 23 -12.14 39.01 -15.48
C SER A 23 -11.29 38.78 -14.26
N ASP A 24 -11.91 38.47 -13.12
CA ASP A 24 -11.26 38.20 -11.82
C ASP A 24 -10.38 36.92 -11.81
N GLY A 25 -9.85 36.50 -12.97
CA GLY A 25 -9.10 35.25 -13.17
C GLY A 25 -9.93 33.97 -12.99
N ARG A 26 -11.10 34.06 -12.37
CA ARG A 26 -11.96 32.93 -11.97
C ARG A 26 -12.30 31.95 -13.11
N PRO A 27 -12.71 32.38 -14.32
CA PRO A 27 -13.01 31.45 -15.42
C PRO A 27 -11.77 30.66 -15.87
N VAL A 28 -10.61 31.32 -15.94
CA VAL A 28 -9.33 30.69 -16.31
C VAL A 28 -8.92 29.69 -15.24
N ALA A 29 -9.04 30.07 -13.96
CA ALA A 29 -8.76 29.20 -12.82
C ALA A 29 -9.68 27.96 -12.81
N LEU A 30 -10.98 28.13 -13.04
CA LEU A 30 -11.93 27.03 -13.12
C LEU A 30 -11.61 26.07 -14.26
N MET A 31 -11.34 26.59 -15.48
CA MET A 31 -11.01 25.75 -16.63
C MET A 31 -9.72 24.95 -16.41
N ALA A 32 -8.72 25.57 -15.80
CA ALA A 32 -7.45 24.90 -15.49
C ALA A 32 -7.63 23.85 -14.39
N LEU A 33 -8.45 24.14 -13.37
CA LEU A 33 -8.78 23.18 -12.31
C LEU A 33 -9.56 21.97 -12.84
N ASP A 34 -10.59 22.17 -13.68
CA ASP A 34 -11.34 21.06 -14.29
C ASP A 34 -10.45 20.22 -15.21
N ARG A 35 -9.42 20.82 -15.80
CA ARG A 35 -8.39 20.08 -16.55
C ARG A 35 -7.46 19.32 -15.61
N ALA A 36 -7.01 19.92 -14.51
CA ALA A 36 -6.18 19.26 -13.51
C ALA A 36 -6.89 18.07 -12.86
N GLU A 37 -8.16 18.22 -12.48
CA GLU A 37 -8.97 17.12 -11.92
C GLU A 37 -9.13 15.97 -12.93
N ARG A 38 -9.30 16.26 -14.23
CA ARG A 38 -9.30 15.24 -15.28
C ARG A 38 -7.95 14.55 -15.44
N LEU A 39 -6.84 15.28 -15.32
CA LEU A 39 -5.50 14.69 -15.32
C LEU A 39 -5.30 13.77 -14.11
N VAL A 40 -5.78 14.16 -12.92
CA VAL A 40 -5.77 13.33 -11.71
C VAL A 40 -6.62 12.07 -11.89
N LEU A 41 -7.81 12.18 -12.51
CA LEU A 41 -8.64 11.01 -12.83
C LEU A 41 -7.99 10.08 -13.87
N ALA A 42 -7.18 10.64 -14.77
CA ALA A 42 -6.37 9.88 -15.72
C ALA A 42 -5.00 9.47 -15.15
N SER A 43 -4.75 9.74 -13.86
CA SER A 43 -3.52 9.41 -13.14
C SER A 43 -2.24 10.04 -13.71
N ARG A 44 -2.40 11.14 -14.45
CA ARG A 44 -1.32 11.99 -14.96
C ARG A 44 -1.00 13.05 -13.91
N TYR A 45 -0.51 12.59 -12.75
CA TYR A 45 -0.35 13.42 -11.57
C TYR A 45 0.72 14.51 -11.75
N ALA A 46 1.82 14.22 -12.45
CA ALA A 46 2.89 15.19 -12.70
C ALA A 46 2.37 16.40 -13.50
N GLU A 47 1.61 16.15 -14.58
CA GLU A 47 1.00 17.19 -15.40
C GLU A 47 -0.09 17.97 -14.65
N ALA A 48 -0.82 17.30 -13.76
CA ALA A 48 -1.80 17.98 -12.90
C ALA A 48 -1.10 18.97 -11.96
N VAL A 49 0.02 18.58 -11.33
CA VAL A 49 0.81 19.47 -10.46
C VAL A 49 1.41 20.63 -11.25
N GLU A 50 1.99 20.37 -12.41
CA GLU A 50 2.55 21.41 -13.29
C GLU A 50 1.49 22.45 -13.67
N LEU A 51 0.32 21.97 -14.13
CA LEU A 51 -0.81 22.84 -14.48
C LEU A 51 -1.31 23.66 -13.28
N LEU A 52 -1.38 23.07 -12.09
CA LEU A 52 -1.81 23.78 -10.88
C LEU A 52 -0.79 24.84 -10.44
N GLY A 53 0.50 24.63 -10.70
CA GLY A 53 1.56 25.58 -10.42
C GLY A 53 1.53 26.85 -11.28
N GLU A 54 0.98 26.75 -12.50
CA GLU A 54 0.84 27.89 -13.42
C GLU A 54 -0.40 28.76 -13.13
N VAL A 55 -1.36 28.23 -12.36
CA VAL A 55 -2.65 28.86 -12.14
C VAL A 55 -2.67 29.66 -10.84
N VAL A 56 -2.85 30.97 -10.96
CA VAL A 56 -3.08 31.83 -9.79
C VAL A 56 -4.57 31.78 -9.42
N VAL A 57 -4.89 31.06 -8.36
CA VAL A 57 -6.23 31.08 -7.76
C VAL A 57 -6.27 32.11 -6.61
N PRO A 58 -6.99 33.23 -6.75
CA PRO A 58 -7.09 34.21 -5.68
C PRO A 58 -7.95 33.65 -4.53
N THR A 59 -7.30 33.28 -3.42
CA THR A 59 -7.93 32.62 -2.25
C THR A 59 -9.05 33.45 -1.63
N VAL A 60 -8.88 34.77 -1.56
CA VAL A 60 -9.86 35.70 -0.99
C VAL A 60 -11.08 35.86 -1.91
N SER A 61 -10.84 35.89 -3.22
CA SER A 61 -11.88 36.15 -4.22
C SER A 61 -12.62 34.88 -4.66
N SER A 62 -12.05 33.70 -4.44
CA SER A 62 -12.59 32.40 -4.88
C SER A 62 -12.14 31.28 -3.95
N PRO A 63 -12.60 31.28 -2.68
CA PRO A 63 -12.18 30.30 -1.68
C PRO A 63 -12.58 28.87 -2.07
N ASP A 64 -13.71 28.69 -2.77
CA ASP A 64 -14.20 27.40 -3.28
C ASP A 64 -13.23 26.76 -4.30
N LEU A 65 -12.72 27.56 -5.25
CA LEU A 65 -11.75 27.09 -6.24
C LEU A 65 -10.39 26.82 -5.60
N ALA A 66 -10.00 27.66 -4.64
CA ALA A 66 -8.76 27.45 -3.89
C ALA A 66 -8.80 26.15 -3.10
N LEU A 67 -9.93 25.82 -2.46
CA LEU A 67 -10.09 24.57 -1.73
C LEU A 67 -9.99 23.35 -2.66
N ARG A 68 -10.70 23.36 -3.79
CA ARG A 68 -10.61 22.30 -4.81
C ARG A 68 -9.20 22.15 -5.38
N ALA A 69 -8.50 23.26 -5.64
CA ALA A 69 -7.12 23.23 -6.14
C ALA A 69 -6.18 22.58 -5.13
N LEU A 70 -6.26 22.95 -3.84
CA LEU A 70 -5.45 22.34 -2.78
C LEU A 70 -5.73 20.85 -2.60
N PHE A 71 -6.99 20.44 -2.73
CA PHE A 71 -7.37 19.02 -2.72
C PHE A 71 -6.80 18.26 -3.92
N CYS A 72 -6.91 18.83 -5.12
CA CYS A 72 -6.37 18.25 -6.35
C CYS A 72 -4.83 18.13 -6.29
N GLU A 73 -4.15 19.20 -5.87
CA GLU A 73 -2.70 19.23 -5.65
C GLU A 73 -2.28 18.18 -4.62
N ALA A 74 -2.94 18.14 -3.46
CA ALA A 74 -2.65 17.17 -2.42
C ALA A 74 -2.74 15.72 -2.92
N TRP A 75 -3.76 15.40 -3.73
CA TRP A 75 -3.92 14.06 -4.28
C TRP A 75 -2.81 13.72 -5.26
N ALA A 76 -2.51 14.63 -6.18
CA ALA A 76 -1.48 14.43 -7.18
C ALA A 76 -0.10 14.27 -6.52
N GLN A 77 0.25 15.16 -5.58
CA GLN A 77 1.51 15.08 -4.82
C GLN A 77 1.61 13.78 -4.01
N MET A 78 0.52 13.32 -3.38
CA MET A 78 0.51 12.07 -2.64
C MET A 78 0.83 10.88 -3.55
N HIS A 79 0.26 10.84 -4.75
CA HIS A 79 0.51 9.77 -5.72
C HIS A 79 1.87 9.85 -6.40
N LEU A 80 2.51 11.01 -6.43
CA LEU A 80 3.90 11.19 -6.85
C LEU A 80 4.91 10.85 -5.75
N GLY A 81 4.46 10.52 -4.53
CA GLY A 81 5.34 10.24 -3.39
C GLY A 81 5.79 11.48 -2.62
N ASN A 82 5.39 12.68 -3.04
CA ASN A 82 5.73 13.96 -2.38
C ASN A 82 4.83 14.19 -1.15
N LEU A 83 4.89 13.30 -0.18
CA LEU A 83 3.96 13.23 0.96
C LEU A 83 4.00 14.48 1.85
N GLU A 84 5.15 15.13 2.01
CA GLU A 84 5.25 16.39 2.77
C GLU A 84 4.48 17.52 2.09
N SER A 85 4.67 17.70 0.78
CA SER A 85 3.95 18.71 -0.01
C SER A 85 2.44 18.43 -0.05
N ALA A 86 2.06 17.15 -0.15
CA ALA A 86 0.68 16.73 -0.07
C ALA A 86 0.05 17.13 1.28
N ILE A 87 0.71 16.83 2.39
CA ILE A 87 0.23 17.18 3.74
C ILE A 87 0.15 18.70 3.91
N THR A 88 1.14 19.46 3.46
CA THR A 88 1.08 20.93 3.50
C THR A 88 -0.14 21.47 2.75
N SER A 89 -0.44 20.91 1.58
CA SER A 89 -1.61 21.29 0.77
C SER A 89 -2.92 20.95 1.48
N VAL A 90 -3.02 19.77 2.09
CA VAL A 90 -4.21 19.38 2.88
C VAL A 90 -4.37 20.23 4.14
N GLU A 91 -3.29 20.57 4.84
CA GLU A 91 -3.37 21.42 6.04
C GLU A 91 -3.83 22.84 5.68
N ARG A 92 -3.36 23.39 4.56
CA ARG A 92 -3.87 24.66 4.01
C ARG A 92 -5.35 24.54 3.65
N ALA A 93 -5.77 23.44 3.03
CA ALA A 93 -7.17 23.18 2.69
C ALA A 93 -8.04 23.08 3.95
N ARG A 94 -7.55 22.42 5.00
CA ARG A 94 -8.24 22.29 6.29
C ARG A 94 -8.49 23.65 6.94
N VAL A 95 -7.48 24.51 6.99
CA VAL A 95 -7.64 25.88 7.53
C VAL A 95 -8.67 26.67 6.72
N LEU A 96 -8.66 26.52 5.39
CA LEU A 96 -9.62 27.20 4.52
C LEU A 96 -11.06 26.68 4.72
N ALA A 97 -11.24 25.37 4.88
CA ALA A 97 -12.53 24.71 5.08
C ALA A 97 -13.21 25.07 6.42
N GLU A 98 -12.47 25.61 7.40
CA GLU A 98 -13.08 26.18 8.62
C GLU A 98 -13.79 27.52 8.37
N GLY A 99 -13.62 28.11 7.19
CA GLY A 99 -14.34 29.31 6.80
C GLY A 99 -15.86 29.13 6.77
N PRO A 100 -16.64 30.20 6.99
CA PRO A 100 -18.11 30.14 7.07
C PRO A 100 -18.78 29.78 5.74
N SER A 101 -18.05 29.81 4.63
CA SER A 101 -18.54 29.45 3.29
C SER A 101 -18.56 27.95 3.01
N PHE A 102 -18.06 27.12 3.92
CA PHE A 102 -17.86 25.68 3.70
C PHE A 102 -18.69 24.81 4.63
N GLN A 103 -19.11 23.66 4.12
CA GLN A 103 -19.94 22.69 4.82
C GLN A 103 -19.10 21.61 5.50
N ASP A 104 -19.74 20.79 6.33
CA ASP A 104 -19.05 19.71 7.04
C ASP A 104 -18.47 18.67 6.07
N VAL A 105 -19.04 18.52 4.88
CA VAL A 105 -18.47 17.68 3.80
C VAL A 105 -17.11 18.18 3.34
N ASP A 106 -16.89 19.50 3.28
CA ASP A 106 -15.59 20.08 2.91
C ASP A 106 -14.53 19.83 3.99
N ARG A 107 -14.94 19.96 5.27
CA ARG A 107 -14.10 19.62 6.43
C ARG A 107 -13.77 18.12 6.45
N ALA A 108 -14.75 17.28 6.15
CA ALA A 108 -14.60 15.84 6.03
C ALA A 108 -13.62 15.46 4.91
N GLU A 109 -13.69 16.10 3.74
CA GLU A 109 -12.80 15.84 2.60
C GLU A 109 -11.33 16.15 2.97
N ALA A 110 -11.10 17.23 3.72
CA ALA A 110 -9.76 17.54 4.25
C ALA A 110 -9.25 16.46 5.21
N MET A 111 -10.09 15.98 6.14
CA MET A 111 -9.72 14.89 7.04
C MET A 111 -9.45 13.58 6.29
N PHE A 112 -10.28 13.27 5.29
CA PHE A 112 -10.13 12.09 4.43
C PHE A 112 -8.78 12.12 3.70
N ARG A 113 -8.44 13.23 3.03
CA ARG A 113 -7.16 13.36 2.31
C ARG A 113 -5.96 13.32 3.23
N LEU A 114 -6.06 13.92 4.41
CA LEU A 114 -5.00 13.84 5.42
C LEU A 114 -4.83 12.40 5.89
N GLY A 115 -5.93 11.68 6.12
CA GLY A 115 -5.94 10.26 6.47
C GLY A 115 -5.23 9.41 5.41
N CYS A 116 -5.53 9.64 4.13
CA CYS A 116 -4.85 8.97 3.01
C CYS A 116 -3.33 9.23 3.02
N CYS A 117 -2.91 10.48 3.23
CA CYS A 117 -1.50 10.84 3.33
C CYS A 117 -0.82 10.17 4.53
N ARG A 118 -1.49 10.11 5.69
CA ARG A 118 -0.97 9.42 6.89
C ARG A 118 -0.81 7.93 6.66
N LEU A 119 -1.74 7.30 5.93
CA LEU A 119 -1.63 5.89 5.57
C LEU A 119 -0.39 5.65 4.70
N LYS A 120 -0.16 6.49 3.70
CA LYS A 120 1.03 6.41 2.83
C LYS A 120 2.36 6.62 3.58
N LEU A 121 2.35 7.35 4.69
CA LEU A 121 3.48 7.47 5.61
C LEU A 121 3.62 6.28 6.58
N GLY A 122 2.80 5.23 6.47
CA GLY A 122 2.78 4.10 7.40
C GLY A 122 2.16 4.41 8.77
N LYS A 123 1.58 5.61 8.98
CA LYS A 123 0.94 6.01 10.25
C LYS A 123 -0.51 5.52 10.31
N VAL A 124 -0.68 4.19 10.34
CA VAL A 124 -1.98 3.52 10.18
C VAL A 124 -3.01 3.96 11.24
N SER A 125 -2.65 4.04 12.53
CA SER A 125 -3.59 4.44 13.59
C SER A 125 -4.09 5.89 13.42
N ASN A 126 -3.21 6.81 13.00
CA ASN A 126 -3.61 8.19 12.72
C ASN A 126 -4.53 8.26 11.50
N ALA A 127 -4.26 7.44 10.47
CA ALA A 127 -5.13 7.34 9.30
C ALA A 127 -6.54 6.85 9.69
N ILE A 128 -6.66 5.81 10.51
CA ILE A 128 -7.95 5.30 10.99
C ILE A 128 -8.73 6.39 11.76
N SER A 129 -8.05 7.12 12.66
CA SER A 129 -8.69 8.20 13.41
C SER A 129 -9.23 9.29 12.48
N LEU A 130 -8.41 9.78 11.54
CA LEU A 130 -8.81 10.82 10.59
C LEU A 130 -9.93 10.36 9.65
N LEU A 131 -9.87 9.14 9.14
CA LEU A 131 -10.90 8.56 8.28
C LEU A 131 -12.22 8.37 9.04
N THR A 132 -12.14 8.00 10.33
CA THR A 132 -13.33 7.89 11.19
C THR A 132 -13.97 9.25 11.46
N SER A 133 -13.17 10.29 11.70
CA SER A 133 -13.69 11.66 11.82
C SER A 133 -14.30 12.16 10.51
N ALA A 134 -13.68 11.87 9.36
CA ALA A 134 -14.23 12.19 8.04
C ALA A 134 -15.59 11.51 7.81
N LEU A 135 -15.72 10.23 8.18
CA LEU A 135 -16.98 9.49 8.08
C LEU A 135 -18.13 10.13 8.89
N GLY A 136 -17.83 10.62 10.10
CA GLY A 136 -18.82 11.29 10.94
C GLY A 136 -19.22 12.67 10.41
N LEU A 137 -18.26 13.47 9.93
CA LEU A 137 -18.55 14.80 9.37
C LEU A 137 -19.28 14.76 8.03
N ALA A 138 -19.09 13.70 7.25
CA ALA A 138 -19.77 13.51 5.97
C ALA A 138 -21.20 12.97 6.12
N GLU A 139 -21.61 12.56 7.33
CA GLU A 139 -22.94 12.04 7.60
C GLU A 139 -24.00 13.13 7.41
N GLY A 140 -25.08 12.81 6.68
CA GLY A 140 -26.12 13.79 6.34
C GLY A 140 -25.72 14.81 5.26
N GLY A 141 -24.51 14.72 4.71
CA GLY A 141 -24.00 15.60 3.64
C GLY A 141 -24.59 15.38 2.23
N GLY A 142 -25.71 14.69 2.13
CA GLY A 142 -26.34 14.30 0.86
C GLY A 142 -25.43 13.40 0.00
N VAL A 143 -25.59 13.47 -1.33
CA VAL A 143 -24.84 12.62 -2.29
C VAL A 143 -23.33 12.80 -2.16
N ALA A 144 -22.85 14.04 -1.98
CA ALA A 144 -21.43 14.32 -1.82
C ALA A 144 -20.87 13.70 -0.52
N GLY A 145 -21.64 13.78 0.57
CA GLY A 145 -21.32 13.10 1.83
C GLY A 145 -21.23 11.59 1.67
N GLU A 146 -22.21 10.95 1.03
CA GLU A 146 -22.21 9.50 0.83
C GLU A 146 -21.07 9.03 -0.10
N GLN A 147 -20.77 9.78 -1.16
CA GLN A 147 -19.59 9.52 -2.01
C GLN A 147 -18.28 9.59 -1.22
N LEU A 148 -18.15 10.58 -0.33
CA LEU A 148 -16.98 10.71 0.53
C LEU A 148 -16.91 9.57 1.57
N ARG A 149 -18.04 9.18 2.16
CA ARG A 149 -18.11 8.05 3.09
C ARG A 149 -17.71 6.74 2.41
N ALA A 150 -18.19 6.50 1.19
CA ALA A 150 -17.78 5.33 0.39
C ALA A 150 -16.25 5.29 0.21
N LYS A 151 -15.63 6.43 -0.16
CA LYS A 151 -14.17 6.54 -0.29
C LYS A 151 -13.46 6.33 1.06
N ALA A 152 -13.97 6.92 2.14
CA ALA A 152 -13.35 6.83 3.46
C ALA A 152 -13.41 5.40 4.02
N PHE A 153 -14.50 4.67 3.79
CA PHE A 153 -14.59 3.25 4.11
C PHE A 153 -13.61 2.40 3.27
N ASP A 154 -13.46 2.63 1.96
CA ASP A 154 -12.45 1.97 1.11
C ASP A 154 -11.04 2.15 1.69
N TRP A 155 -10.67 3.37 2.07
CA TRP A 155 -9.35 3.64 2.64
C TRP A 155 -9.18 3.09 4.06
N ARG A 156 -10.21 3.12 4.90
CA ARG A 156 -10.13 2.59 6.27
C ARG A 156 -10.10 1.07 6.29
N SER A 157 -10.79 0.41 5.36
CA SER A 157 -10.64 -1.02 5.10
C SER A 157 -9.17 -1.39 4.86
N ARG A 158 -8.44 -0.62 4.02
CA ARG A 158 -7.00 -0.85 3.79
C ARG A 158 -6.18 -0.69 5.07
N CYS A 159 -6.51 0.28 5.94
CA CYS A 159 -5.86 0.41 7.24
C CYS A 159 -6.06 -0.85 8.11
N TYR A 160 -7.30 -1.37 8.16
CA TYR A 160 -7.60 -2.59 8.89
C TYR A 160 -6.93 -3.82 8.27
N GLN A 161 -6.78 -3.90 6.95
CA GLN A 161 -5.99 -4.95 6.29
C GLN A 161 -4.51 -4.90 6.74
N LEU A 162 -3.91 -3.71 6.84
CA LEU A 162 -2.54 -3.56 7.34
C LEU A 162 -2.40 -3.96 8.81
N GLN A 163 -3.42 -3.70 9.63
CA GLN A 163 -3.49 -4.16 11.03
C GLN A 163 -3.90 -5.64 11.15
N ARG A 164 -4.34 -6.25 10.04
CA ARG A 164 -4.86 -7.63 9.94
C ARG A 164 -6.14 -7.85 10.76
N GLU A 165 -6.93 -6.80 10.90
CA GLU A 165 -8.30 -6.84 11.43
C GLU A 165 -9.26 -7.13 10.28
N TRP A 166 -9.29 -8.39 9.82
CA TRP A 166 -9.96 -8.77 8.58
C TRP A 166 -11.48 -8.61 8.63
N GLU A 167 -12.10 -8.83 9.79
CA GLU A 167 -13.54 -8.63 9.97
C GLU A 167 -13.92 -7.14 9.87
N ALA A 168 -13.10 -6.25 10.45
CA ALA A 168 -13.30 -4.81 10.34
C ALA A 168 -13.06 -4.33 8.90
N ALA A 169 -12.02 -4.87 8.24
CA ALA A 169 -11.73 -4.60 6.84
C ALA A 169 -12.87 -5.03 5.92
N GLN A 170 -13.48 -6.20 6.17
CA GLN A 170 -14.62 -6.71 5.41
C GLN A 170 -15.84 -5.80 5.59
N SER A 171 -16.17 -5.47 6.85
CA SER A 171 -17.31 -4.60 7.14
C SER A 171 -17.18 -3.23 6.46
N ASP A 172 -15.99 -2.63 6.47
CA ASP A 172 -15.75 -1.37 5.79
C ASP A 172 -15.78 -1.52 4.25
N ALA A 173 -15.25 -2.60 3.69
CA ALA A 173 -15.31 -2.84 2.24
C ALA A 173 -16.76 -3.01 1.74
N GLU A 174 -17.59 -3.75 2.48
CA GLU A 174 -19.00 -3.96 2.17
C GLU A 174 -19.82 -2.66 2.31
N ARG A 175 -19.57 -1.85 3.36
CA ARG A 175 -20.19 -0.53 3.50
C ARG A 175 -19.79 0.43 2.39
N SER A 176 -18.52 0.39 1.97
CA SER A 176 -18.05 1.17 0.83
C SER A 176 -18.83 0.82 -0.44
N LEU A 177 -19.06 -0.48 -0.67
CA LEU A 177 -19.81 -0.98 -1.82
C LEU A 177 -21.28 -0.57 -1.77
N GLU A 178 -21.95 -0.78 -0.63
CA GLU A 178 -23.36 -0.40 -0.44
C GLU A 178 -23.58 1.09 -0.72
N LEU A 179 -22.71 1.95 -0.17
CA LEU A 179 -22.80 3.39 -0.41
C LEU A 179 -22.51 3.74 -1.87
N ALA A 180 -21.50 3.14 -2.48
CA ALA A 180 -21.17 3.36 -3.89
C ALA A 180 -22.34 2.98 -4.83
N GLU A 181 -23.02 1.87 -4.56
CA GLU A 181 -24.20 1.43 -5.30
C GLU A 181 -25.38 2.39 -5.09
N SER A 182 -25.61 2.86 -3.85
CA SER A 182 -26.73 3.77 -3.54
C SER A 182 -26.59 5.16 -4.19
N VAL A 183 -25.36 5.65 -4.38
CA VAL A 183 -25.09 6.91 -5.09
C VAL A 183 -24.96 6.74 -6.61
N CYS A 184 -25.13 5.51 -7.12
CA CYS A 184 -25.01 5.17 -8.55
C CYS A 184 -23.70 5.63 -9.20
N ASP A 185 -22.56 5.51 -8.48
CA ASP A 185 -21.24 5.85 -9.02
C ASP A 185 -20.46 4.58 -9.38
N ASP A 186 -20.51 4.21 -10.66
CA ASP A 186 -19.86 3.00 -11.18
C ASP A 186 -18.34 2.95 -10.92
N ARG A 187 -17.66 4.10 -10.85
CA ARG A 187 -16.22 4.12 -10.50
C ARG A 187 -16.02 3.74 -9.04
N LEU A 188 -16.85 4.26 -8.14
CA LEU A 188 -16.79 3.88 -6.73
C LEU A 188 -17.17 2.41 -6.54
N VAL A 189 -18.18 1.91 -7.27
CA VAL A 189 -18.59 0.49 -7.23
C VAL A 189 -17.44 -0.42 -7.65
N ALA A 190 -16.78 -0.13 -8.78
CA ALA A 190 -15.64 -0.91 -9.25
C ALA A 190 -14.50 -0.94 -8.21
N ARG A 191 -14.19 0.21 -7.60
CA ARG A 191 -13.16 0.31 -6.56
C ARG A 191 -13.53 -0.43 -5.27
N ALA A 192 -14.78 -0.33 -4.83
CA ALA A 192 -15.24 -1.03 -3.64
C ALA A 192 -15.27 -2.55 -3.84
N GLN A 193 -15.73 -3.03 -5.00
CA GLN A 193 -15.65 -4.45 -5.37
C GLN A 193 -14.20 -4.95 -5.43
N MET A 194 -13.26 -4.14 -5.93
CA MET A 194 -11.84 -4.47 -5.86
C MET A 194 -11.37 -4.66 -4.41
N GLN A 195 -11.81 -3.83 -3.46
CA GLN A 195 -11.47 -4.04 -2.05
C GLN A 195 -12.13 -5.29 -1.46
N CYS A 196 -13.40 -5.52 -1.73
CA CYS A 196 -14.09 -6.74 -1.29
C CYS A 196 -13.34 -7.99 -1.78
N SER A 197 -12.83 -7.95 -3.02
CA SER A 197 -11.99 -9.03 -3.55
C SER A 197 -10.72 -9.25 -2.74
N LEU A 198 -9.95 -8.19 -2.48
CA LEU A 198 -8.70 -8.28 -1.72
C LEU A 198 -8.93 -8.78 -0.28
N VAL A 199 -10.03 -8.35 0.36
CA VAL A 199 -10.38 -8.81 1.71
C VAL A 199 -10.85 -10.27 1.70
N ALA A 200 -11.69 -10.66 0.75
CA ALA A 200 -12.17 -12.05 0.61
C ALA A 200 -11.01 -13.02 0.35
N GLU A 201 -10.02 -12.64 -0.45
CA GLU A 201 -8.79 -13.43 -0.65
C GLU A 201 -8.10 -13.70 0.70
N ARG A 202 -7.94 -12.66 1.53
CA ARG A 202 -7.26 -12.74 2.83
C ARG A 202 -8.05 -13.53 3.87
N LEU A 203 -9.38 -13.56 3.75
CA LEU A 203 -10.26 -14.41 4.55
C LEU A 203 -10.24 -15.88 4.11
N GLY A 204 -9.54 -16.22 3.02
CA GLY A 204 -9.46 -17.59 2.52
C GLY A 204 -10.64 -17.99 1.63
N GLU A 205 -11.29 -17.01 1.01
CA GLU A 205 -12.44 -17.20 0.11
C GLU A 205 -12.08 -16.85 -1.35
N PRO A 206 -11.14 -17.57 -1.99
CA PRO A 206 -10.59 -17.17 -3.29
C PRO A 206 -11.64 -17.17 -4.42
N MET A 207 -12.68 -18.01 -4.34
CA MET A 207 -13.78 -18.00 -5.31
C MET A 207 -14.66 -16.75 -5.18
N VAL A 208 -14.96 -16.33 -3.95
CA VAL A 208 -15.71 -15.08 -3.69
C VAL A 208 -14.88 -13.89 -4.15
N ALA A 209 -13.59 -13.89 -3.84
CA ALA A 209 -12.65 -12.87 -4.29
C ALA A 209 -12.61 -12.74 -5.81
N ARG A 210 -12.56 -13.86 -6.54
CA ARG A 210 -12.60 -13.88 -8.00
C ARG A 210 -13.89 -13.28 -8.54
N CYS A 211 -15.05 -13.66 -8.00
CA CYS A 211 -16.34 -13.09 -8.41
C CYS A 211 -16.38 -11.57 -8.27
N TYR A 212 -15.88 -11.02 -7.15
CA TYR A 212 -15.78 -9.57 -6.97
C TYR A 212 -14.82 -8.93 -7.98
N ALA A 213 -13.65 -9.51 -8.21
CA ALA A 213 -12.66 -8.97 -9.12
C ALA A 213 -13.13 -9.00 -10.60
N GLU A 214 -13.82 -10.06 -11.03
CA GLU A 214 -14.36 -10.17 -12.39
C GLU A 214 -15.46 -9.13 -12.64
N ARG A 215 -16.38 -8.95 -11.68
CA ARG A 215 -17.42 -7.91 -11.74
C ARG A 215 -16.81 -6.51 -11.80
N ALA A 216 -15.85 -6.24 -10.93
CA ALA A 216 -15.14 -4.97 -10.89
C ALA A 216 -14.39 -4.70 -12.21
N LEU A 217 -13.78 -5.73 -12.80
CA LEU A 217 -13.01 -5.59 -14.03
C LEU A 217 -13.93 -5.29 -15.21
N SER A 218 -15.07 -5.98 -15.29
CA SER A 218 -16.08 -5.72 -16.31
C SER A 218 -16.60 -4.29 -16.22
N LEU A 219 -16.88 -3.81 -15.00
CA LEU A 219 -17.36 -2.45 -14.77
C LEU A 219 -16.28 -1.40 -15.11
N ALA A 220 -15.05 -1.59 -14.62
CA ALA A 220 -13.92 -0.72 -14.92
C ALA A 220 -13.66 -0.58 -16.42
N LYS A 221 -13.75 -1.69 -17.18
CA LYS A 221 -13.67 -1.65 -18.66
C LYS A 221 -14.84 -0.88 -19.28
N GLY A 222 -16.06 -1.09 -18.80
CA GLY A 222 -17.26 -0.43 -19.31
C GLY A 222 -17.21 1.10 -19.17
N ILE A 223 -16.65 1.59 -18.07
CA ILE A 223 -16.50 3.03 -17.79
C ILE A 223 -15.17 3.63 -18.24
N GLY A 224 -14.30 2.82 -18.87
CA GLY A 224 -12.99 3.25 -19.35
C GLY A 224 -11.95 3.54 -18.25
N ASP A 225 -12.14 3.02 -17.02
CA ASP A 225 -11.15 3.11 -15.94
C ASP A 225 -10.05 2.05 -16.15
N ARG A 226 -9.09 2.42 -17.01
CA ARG A 226 -7.96 1.55 -17.39
C ARG A 226 -7.03 1.23 -16.23
N GLN A 227 -6.88 2.13 -15.26
CA GLN A 227 -5.98 1.91 -14.12
C GLN A 227 -6.56 0.88 -13.17
N THR A 228 -7.83 1.04 -12.77
CA THR A 228 -8.52 0.04 -11.94
C THR A 228 -8.56 -1.30 -12.66
N ALA A 229 -8.76 -1.31 -13.98
CA ALA A 229 -8.69 -2.53 -14.78
C ALA A 229 -7.30 -3.22 -14.72
N ALA A 230 -6.19 -2.47 -14.82
CA ALA A 230 -4.84 -3.03 -14.69
C ALA A 230 -4.64 -3.71 -13.33
N ARG A 231 -4.99 -3.02 -12.25
CA ARG A 231 -4.86 -3.56 -10.88
C ARG A 231 -5.73 -4.79 -10.65
N LEU A 232 -6.93 -4.82 -11.22
CA LEU A 232 -7.82 -5.98 -11.16
C LEU A 232 -7.30 -7.17 -11.97
N LEU A 233 -6.66 -6.92 -13.11
CA LEU A 233 -5.95 -7.98 -13.85
C LEU A 233 -4.81 -8.56 -13.00
N ASN A 234 -4.07 -7.73 -12.25
CA ASN A 234 -3.07 -8.24 -11.31
C ASN A 234 -3.68 -9.15 -10.26
N ASN A 235 -4.76 -8.69 -9.62
CA ASN A 235 -5.48 -9.43 -8.59
C ASN A 235 -6.03 -10.76 -9.11
N LEU A 236 -6.69 -10.75 -10.28
CA LEU A 236 -7.16 -11.98 -10.94
C LEU A 236 -6.03 -12.93 -11.29
N GLY A 237 -4.86 -12.41 -11.64
CA GLY A 237 -3.66 -13.21 -11.83
C GLY A 237 -3.26 -13.98 -10.58
N GLY A 238 -3.17 -13.29 -9.44
CA GLY A 238 -2.90 -13.91 -8.14
C GLY A 238 -3.97 -14.94 -7.75
N LEU A 239 -5.24 -14.59 -7.92
CA LEU A 239 -6.38 -15.48 -7.61
C LEU A 239 -6.39 -16.73 -8.49
N SER A 240 -6.19 -16.61 -9.80
CA SER A 240 -6.09 -17.76 -10.71
C SER A 240 -4.93 -18.67 -10.31
N PHE A 241 -3.78 -18.10 -9.91
CA PHE A 241 -2.67 -18.91 -9.41
C PHE A 241 -3.02 -19.67 -8.12
N LEU A 242 -3.67 -18.99 -7.15
CA LEU A 242 -4.15 -19.63 -5.92
C LEU A 242 -5.18 -20.74 -6.17
N LEU A 243 -5.97 -20.61 -7.23
CA LEU A 243 -6.97 -21.60 -7.66
C LEU A 243 -6.38 -22.74 -8.52
N GLY A 244 -5.07 -22.75 -8.75
CA GLY A 244 -4.39 -23.80 -9.52
C GLY A 244 -4.48 -23.63 -11.03
N GLU A 245 -4.66 -22.40 -11.53
CA GLU A 245 -4.74 -22.04 -12.95
C GLU A 245 -3.53 -21.20 -13.38
N PRO A 246 -2.29 -21.74 -13.39
CA PRO A 246 -1.08 -20.96 -13.62
C PRO A 246 -1.01 -20.31 -15.01
N GLU A 247 -1.51 -20.96 -16.07
CA GLU A 247 -1.51 -20.39 -17.42
C GLU A 247 -2.47 -19.19 -17.52
N VAL A 248 -3.62 -19.28 -16.84
CA VAL A 248 -4.59 -18.18 -16.75
C VAL A 248 -3.99 -17.03 -15.95
N ALA A 249 -3.30 -17.33 -14.85
CA ALA A 249 -2.60 -16.35 -14.04
C ALA A 249 -1.58 -15.56 -14.87
N VAL A 250 -0.69 -16.25 -15.60
CA VAL A 250 0.28 -15.60 -16.50
C VAL A 250 -0.44 -14.69 -17.51
N GLY A 251 -1.51 -15.17 -18.13
CA GLY A 251 -2.28 -14.38 -19.10
C GLY A 251 -2.88 -13.09 -18.51
N TYR A 252 -3.35 -13.12 -17.26
CA TYR A 252 -3.84 -11.92 -16.57
C TYR A 252 -2.71 -10.98 -16.17
N LEU A 253 -1.64 -11.49 -15.57
CA LEU A 253 -0.52 -10.69 -15.09
C LEU A 253 0.25 -10.02 -16.25
N THR A 254 0.42 -10.69 -17.39
CA THR A 254 1.01 -10.07 -18.60
C THR A 254 0.16 -8.91 -19.12
N LYS A 255 -1.18 -9.05 -19.12
CA LYS A 255 -2.08 -7.94 -19.50
C LYS A 255 -2.04 -6.79 -18.51
N SER A 256 -1.96 -7.09 -17.22
CA SER A 256 -1.76 -6.08 -16.16
C SER A 256 -0.48 -5.29 -16.40
N PHE A 257 0.64 -5.99 -16.60
CA PHE A 257 1.94 -5.37 -16.85
C PHE A 257 1.93 -4.46 -18.07
N GLY A 258 1.44 -4.96 -19.22
CA GLY A 258 1.37 -4.17 -20.46
C GLY A 258 0.49 -2.93 -20.31
N LEU A 259 -0.67 -3.06 -19.67
CA LEU A 259 -1.59 -1.93 -19.46
C LEU A 259 -0.99 -0.90 -18.50
N SER A 260 -0.31 -1.32 -17.43
CA SER A 260 0.35 -0.40 -16.50
C SER A 260 1.50 0.37 -17.17
N LEU A 261 2.29 -0.27 -18.04
CA LEU A 261 3.31 0.40 -18.84
C LEU A 261 2.72 1.42 -19.81
N GLU A 262 1.65 1.07 -20.53
CA GLU A 262 0.96 2.00 -21.45
C GLU A 262 0.44 3.26 -20.72
N LEU A 263 0.07 3.10 -19.44
CA LEU A 263 -0.41 4.20 -18.59
C LEU A 263 0.74 4.98 -17.91
N GLY A 264 2.00 4.57 -18.08
CA GLY A 264 3.15 5.16 -17.37
C GLY A 264 3.11 4.94 -15.86
N ASN A 265 2.45 3.88 -15.40
CA ASN A 265 2.33 3.55 -13.98
C ASN A 265 3.36 2.48 -13.60
N ASP A 266 4.59 2.93 -13.42
CA ASP A 266 5.75 2.09 -13.13
C ASP A 266 5.58 1.22 -11.87
N GLY A 267 4.87 1.73 -10.85
CA GLY A 267 4.64 0.99 -9.61
C GLY A 267 3.72 -0.21 -9.81
N ASP A 268 2.58 -0.02 -10.50
CA ASP A 268 1.66 -1.11 -10.82
C ASP A 268 2.28 -2.06 -11.87
N ALA A 269 3.13 -1.56 -12.77
CA ALA A 269 3.89 -2.40 -13.72
C ALA A 269 4.88 -3.30 -12.97
N ALA A 270 5.67 -2.75 -12.05
CA ALA A 270 6.61 -3.51 -11.22
C ALA A 270 5.91 -4.60 -10.40
N GLN A 271 4.76 -4.29 -9.81
CA GLN A 271 3.97 -5.26 -9.06
C GLN A 271 3.46 -6.42 -9.95
N ALA A 272 3.04 -6.12 -11.18
CA ALA A 272 2.56 -7.13 -12.11
C ALA A 272 3.68 -8.08 -12.57
N ILE A 273 4.87 -7.55 -12.88
CA ILE A 273 6.01 -8.37 -13.29
C ILE A 273 6.65 -9.12 -12.11
N SER A 274 6.62 -8.56 -10.89
CA SER A 274 6.97 -9.26 -9.65
C SER A 274 6.04 -10.47 -9.43
N SER A 275 4.74 -10.27 -9.61
CA SER A 275 3.74 -11.35 -9.52
C SER A 275 3.98 -12.43 -10.60
N LEU A 276 4.34 -12.04 -11.83
CA LEU A 276 4.77 -12.98 -12.88
C LEU A 276 5.99 -13.80 -12.45
N ALA A 277 7.01 -13.13 -11.89
CA ALA A 277 8.21 -13.80 -11.42
C ALA A 277 7.89 -14.84 -10.35
N GLN A 278 7.00 -14.51 -9.41
CA GLN A 278 6.54 -15.44 -8.38
C GLN A 278 5.80 -16.65 -8.98
N VAL A 279 4.91 -16.44 -9.96
CA VAL A 279 4.21 -17.54 -10.64
C VAL A 279 5.19 -18.44 -11.38
N HIS A 280 6.11 -17.88 -12.18
CA HIS A 280 7.11 -18.65 -12.92
C HIS A 280 8.04 -19.43 -11.99
N LEU A 281 8.50 -18.83 -10.89
CA LEU A 281 9.32 -19.52 -9.89
C LEU A 281 8.59 -20.75 -9.34
N ARG A 282 7.33 -20.58 -8.95
CA ARG A 282 6.51 -21.66 -8.38
C ARG A 282 6.12 -22.73 -9.40
N CYS A 283 6.14 -22.41 -10.69
CA CYS A 283 5.95 -23.34 -11.79
C CYS A 283 7.25 -24.01 -12.27
N GLY A 284 8.39 -23.78 -11.59
CA GLY A 284 9.66 -24.40 -11.94
C GLY A 284 10.38 -23.76 -13.13
N ALA A 285 10.11 -22.48 -13.41
CA ALA A 285 10.80 -21.70 -14.43
C ALA A 285 11.69 -20.60 -13.79
N PRO A 286 12.77 -20.97 -13.06
CA PRO A 286 13.56 -20.02 -12.28
C PRO A 286 14.34 -19.01 -13.14
N LEU A 287 14.73 -19.36 -14.37
CA LEU A 287 15.37 -18.42 -15.30
C LEU A 287 14.44 -17.26 -15.68
N LEU A 288 13.17 -17.55 -15.98
CA LEU A 288 12.17 -16.53 -16.28
C LEU A 288 11.85 -15.69 -15.04
N ALA A 289 11.79 -16.34 -13.87
CA ALA A 289 11.57 -15.64 -12.61
C ALA A 289 12.73 -14.68 -12.28
N GLU A 290 13.98 -15.07 -12.50
CA GLU A 290 15.14 -14.19 -12.35
C GLU A 290 15.05 -12.98 -13.27
N GLU A 291 14.83 -13.19 -14.57
CA GLU A 291 14.73 -12.11 -15.56
C GLU A 291 13.66 -11.09 -15.16
N GLN A 292 12.47 -11.59 -14.82
CA GLN A 292 11.32 -10.77 -14.43
C GLN A 292 11.53 -10.05 -13.10
N ALA A 293 12.13 -10.70 -12.10
CA ALA A 293 12.42 -10.09 -10.82
C ALA A 293 13.48 -8.98 -10.96
N ARG A 294 14.54 -9.19 -11.76
CA ARG A 294 15.54 -8.15 -12.05
C ARG A 294 14.91 -6.96 -12.78
N HIS A 295 14.01 -7.22 -13.72
CA HIS A 295 13.27 -6.16 -14.40
C HIS A 295 12.40 -5.37 -13.40
N ALA A 296 11.67 -6.05 -12.50
CA ALA A 296 10.89 -5.40 -11.44
C ALA A 296 11.78 -4.50 -10.55
N LEU A 297 12.96 -4.98 -10.13
CA LEU A 297 13.91 -4.18 -9.33
C LEU A 297 14.42 -2.96 -10.09
N SER A 298 14.63 -3.06 -11.41
CA SER A 298 15.07 -1.91 -12.21
C SER A 298 14.02 -0.81 -12.27
N ILE A 299 12.72 -1.16 -12.31
CA ILE A 299 11.60 -0.22 -12.29
C ILE A 299 11.42 0.38 -10.88
N LEU A 300 11.62 -0.42 -9.83
CA LEU A 300 11.51 0.02 -8.43
C LEU A 300 12.77 0.75 -7.91
N CYS A 301 13.79 0.91 -8.75
CA CYS A 301 15.02 1.58 -8.37
C CYS A 301 14.73 3.01 -7.90
N GLN A 302 15.28 3.40 -6.74
CA GLN A 302 15.08 4.72 -6.12
C GLN A 302 13.63 5.04 -5.66
N ARG A 303 12.71 4.08 -5.66
CA ARG A 303 11.34 4.24 -5.15
C ARG A 303 11.23 3.80 -3.70
N ASP A 304 11.24 4.76 -2.78
CA ASP A 304 11.05 4.51 -1.34
C ASP A 304 9.56 4.36 -0.95
N ASP A 305 8.63 4.62 -1.87
CA ASP A 305 7.19 4.42 -1.72
C ASP A 305 6.74 2.95 -1.95
N TYR A 306 7.65 2.08 -2.42
CA TYR A 306 7.42 0.66 -2.74
C TYR A 306 8.44 -0.27 -2.05
N LEU A 307 8.86 0.05 -0.82
CA LEU A 307 9.82 -0.77 -0.07
C LEU A 307 9.30 -2.20 0.16
N ASP A 308 8.01 -2.37 0.43
CA ASP A 308 7.38 -3.67 0.60
C ASP A 308 7.51 -4.54 -0.67
N GLU A 309 7.13 -3.99 -1.82
CA GLU A 309 7.24 -4.69 -3.10
C GLU A 309 8.69 -4.98 -3.46
N ARG A 310 9.60 -3.99 -3.28
CA ARG A 310 11.02 -4.16 -3.58
C ARG A 310 11.65 -5.29 -2.75
N GLY A 311 11.35 -5.35 -1.45
CA GLY A 311 11.81 -6.44 -0.60
C GLY A 311 11.24 -7.80 -1.01
N ASN A 312 9.96 -7.86 -1.39
CA ASN A 312 9.34 -9.09 -1.90
C ASN A 312 10.00 -9.57 -3.21
N VAL A 313 10.32 -8.66 -4.11
CA VAL A 313 11.04 -8.98 -5.35
C VAL A 313 12.43 -9.55 -5.06
N HIS A 314 13.17 -8.98 -4.10
CA HIS A 314 14.46 -9.54 -3.67
C HIS A 314 14.30 -10.96 -3.11
N LEU A 315 13.23 -11.26 -2.36
CA LEU A 315 12.95 -12.62 -1.91
C LEU A 315 12.66 -13.58 -3.07
N VAL A 316 11.90 -13.14 -4.09
CA VAL A 316 11.62 -13.95 -5.29
C VAL A 316 12.89 -14.20 -6.07
N LEU A 317 13.71 -13.16 -6.29
CA LEU A 317 14.99 -13.28 -6.99
C LEU A 317 15.96 -14.21 -6.26
N GLY A 318 16.11 -14.05 -4.95
CA GLY A 318 16.97 -14.93 -4.15
C GLY A 318 16.52 -16.38 -4.20
N ARG A 319 15.20 -16.66 -4.16
CA ARG A 319 14.67 -18.02 -4.31
C ARG A 319 14.89 -18.58 -5.72
N ALA A 320 14.74 -17.76 -6.76
CA ALA A 320 15.05 -18.17 -8.13
C ALA A 320 16.54 -18.52 -8.29
N LEU A 321 17.44 -17.75 -7.67
CA LEU A 321 18.88 -18.01 -7.69
C LEU A 321 19.25 -19.30 -6.94
N LEU A 322 18.58 -19.64 -5.84
CA LEU A 322 18.76 -20.94 -5.16
C LEU A 322 18.39 -22.14 -6.06
N GLU A 323 17.30 -22.03 -6.83
CA GLU A 323 16.89 -23.07 -7.79
C GLU A 323 17.85 -23.17 -8.99
N LEU A 324 18.68 -22.15 -9.21
CA LEU A 324 19.73 -22.10 -10.23
C LEU A 324 21.12 -22.43 -9.67
N ASP A 325 21.22 -22.91 -8.43
CA ASP A 325 22.48 -23.24 -7.75
C ASP A 325 23.44 -22.04 -7.60
N ARG A 326 22.91 -20.81 -7.53
CA ARG A 326 23.67 -19.56 -7.35
C ARG A 326 23.54 -19.05 -5.91
N ASP A 327 23.99 -19.87 -4.96
CA ASP A 327 23.74 -19.69 -3.53
C ASP A 327 24.31 -18.37 -2.96
N GLU A 328 25.53 -17.96 -3.37
CA GLU A 328 26.14 -16.71 -2.91
C GLU A 328 25.32 -15.47 -3.32
N GLU A 329 24.84 -15.46 -4.58
CA GLU A 329 23.99 -14.39 -5.07
C GLU A 329 22.62 -14.41 -4.39
N ALA A 330 22.06 -15.59 -4.14
CA ALA A 330 20.80 -15.71 -3.42
C ALA A 330 20.88 -15.11 -2.00
N LEU A 331 21.96 -15.40 -1.27
CA LEU A 331 22.20 -14.82 0.07
C LEU A 331 22.33 -13.30 0.03
N ALA A 332 22.99 -12.75 -0.99
CA ALA A 332 23.09 -11.31 -1.19
C ALA A 332 21.71 -10.67 -1.42
N GLU A 333 20.86 -11.31 -2.21
CA GLU A 333 19.49 -10.84 -2.45
C GLU A 333 18.61 -10.94 -1.20
N PHE A 334 18.75 -11.99 -0.38
CA PHE A 334 18.03 -12.06 0.89
C PHE A 334 18.50 -11.01 1.92
N ALA A 335 19.80 -10.69 1.95
CA ALA A 335 20.31 -9.59 2.76
C ALA A 335 19.81 -8.22 2.27
N ALA A 336 19.68 -8.04 0.94
CA ALA A 336 19.04 -6.86 0.38
C ALA A 336 17.56 -6.76 0.79
N ALA A 337 16.82 -7.88 0.76
CA ALA A 337 15.44 -7.94 1.25
C ALA A 337 15.34 -7.54 2.73
N GLU A 338 16.20 -8.09 3.60
CA GLU A 338 16.28 -7.74 5.02
C GLU A 338 16.47 -6.23 5.21
N TRP A 339 17.47 -5.64 4.55
CA TRP A 339 17.74 -4.21 4.65
C TRP A 339 16.55 -3.33 4.20
N VAL A 340 15.89 -3.71 3.10
CA VAL A 340 14.69 -3.01 2.61
C VAL A 340 13.56 -3.10 3.64
N PHE A 341 13.33 -4.27 4.24
CA PHE A 341 12.29 -4.46 5.23
C PHE A 341 12.57 -3.84 6.58
N GLU A 342 13.85 -3.75 6.99
CA GLU A 342 14.27 -2.98 8.16
C GLU A 342 13.96 -1.49 7.98
N LYS A 343 14.21 -0.94 6.78
CA LYS A 343 13.79 0.43 6.44
C LYS A 343 12.27 0.61 6.46
N LEU A 344 11.52 -0.40 6.02
CA LEU A 344 10.05 -0.39 6.09
C LEU A 344 9.54 -0.44 7.54
N GLY A 345 10.32 -0.99 8.47
CA GLY A 345 10.01 -1.03 9.90
C GLY A 345 9.00 -2.11 10.29
N THR A 346 8.83 -3.15 9.47
CA THR A 346 7.85 -4.22 9.70
C THR A 346 8.51 -5.55 10.07
N ALA A 347 8.34 -5.98 11.31
CA ALA A 347 8.90 -7.23 11.83
C ALA A 347 8.48 -8.47 11.02
N SER A 348 7.26 -8.49 10.47
CA SER A 348 6.75 -9.59 9.66
C SER A 348 7.49 -9.77 8.34
N HIS A 349 7.86 -8.69 7.65
CA HIS A 349 8.63 -8.76 6.41
C HIS A 349 10.09 -9.10 6.68
N VAL A 350 10.69 -8.51 7.71
CA VAL A 350 12.06 -8.86 8.14
C VAL A 350 12.16 -10.36 8.48
N ALA A 351 11.17 -10.90 9.20
CA ALA A 351 11.11 -12.33 9.48
C ALA A 351 11.03 -13.20 8.21
N ALA A 352 10.39 -12.73 7.14
CA ALA A 352 10.35 -13.44 5.87
C ALA A 352 11.73 -13.52 5.20
N ALA A 353 12.55 -12.47 5.31
CA ALA A 353 13.94 -12.48 4.85
C ALA A 353 14.80 -13.47 5.65
N TRP A 354 14.69 -13.48 6.97
CA TRP A 354 15.41 -14.45 7.79
C TRP A 354 14.99 -15.90 7.53
N ILE A 355 13.70 -16.15 7.27
CA ILE A 355 13.24 -17.48 6.85
C ILE A 355 13.89 -17.87 5.52
N ALA A 356 13.96 -16.97 4.54
CA ALA A 356 14.59 -17.25 3.26
C ALA A 356 16.11 -17.50 3.38
N GLN A 357 16.82 -16.71 4.20
CA GLN A 357 18.22 -16.96 4.54
C GLN A 357 18.39 -18.32 5.26
N GLY A 358 17.48 -18.66 6.18
CA GLY A 358 17.51 -19.94 6.88
C GLY A 358 17.29 -21.13 5.95
N ASP A 359 16.38 -20.99 4.96
CA ASP A 359 16.17 -21.98 3.90
C ASP A 359 17.47 -22.21 3.09
N ALA A 360 18.20 -21.13 2.77
CA ALA A 360 19.48 -21.20 2.08
C ALA A 360 20.58 -21.88 2.93
N CYS A 361 20.74 -21.49 4.20
CA CYS A 361 21.69 -22.13 5.11
C CYS A 361 21.42 -23.62 5.27
N LYS A 362 20.13 -24.01 5.38
CA LYS A 362 19.72 -25.42 5.46
C LYS A 362 20.10 -26.19 4.19
N ARG A 363 19.93 -25.60 3.01
CA ARG A 363 20.37 -26.20 1.73
C ARG A 363 21.89 -26.40 1.70
N ALA A 364 22.65 -25.42 2.21
CA ALA A 364 24.11 -25.49 2.32
C ALA A 364 24.61 -26.49 3.40
N GLY A 365 23.71 -27.07 4.20
CA GLY A 365 24.04 -28.00 5.28
C GLY A 365 24.38 -27.34 6.62
N ASP A 366 24.38 -26.00 6.70
CA ASP A 366 24.58 -25.25 7.94
C ASP A 366 23.27 -25.20 8.75
N THR A 367 23.02 -26.28 9.48
CA THR A 367 21.82 -26.46 10.29
C THR A 367 21.78 -25.49 11.47
N ASP A 368 22.94 -25.13 12.03
CA ASP A 368 23.02 -24.26 13.20
C ASP A 368 22.67 -22.80 12.82
N ALA A 369 23.23 -22.30 11.71
CA ALA A 369 22.87 -20.98 11.19
C ALA A 369 21.39 -20.91 10.78
N ALA A 370 20.88 -21.94 10.09
CA ALA A 370 19.47 -22.02 9.72
C ALA A 370 18.55 -21.94 10.95
N MET A 371 18.87 -22.69 12.00
CA MET A 371 18.11 -22.70 13.26
C MET A 371 18.14 -21.35 13.97
N ALA A 372 19.28 -20.66 13.98
CA ALA A 372 19.39 -19.32 14.55
C ALA A 372 18.49 -18.31 13.81
N LEU A 373 18.48 -18.36 12.48
CA LEU A 373 17.64 -17.49 11.64
C LEU A 373 16.15 -17.77 11.82
N TYR A 374 15.75 -19.04 11.85
CA TYR A 374 14.35 -19.41 12.10
C TYR A 374 13.88 -19.00 13.51
N ARG A 375 14.76 -19.07 14.53
CA ARG A 375 14.44 -18.56 15.87
C ARG A 375 14.26 -17.05 15.88
N ARG A 376 15.18 -16.29 15.27
CA ARG A 376 15.03 -14.83 15.10
C ARG A 376 13.70 -14.48 14.44
N ALA A 377 13.34 -15.17 13.37
CA ALA A 377 12.05 -14.98 12.69
C ALA A 377 10.86 -15.27 13.60
N ALA A 378 10.90 -16.38 14.34
CA ALA A 378 9.84 -16.75 15.27
C ALA A 378 9.68 -15.75 16.42
N GLU A 379 10.79 -15.27 17.00
CA GLU A 379 10.82 -14.27 18.07
C GLU A 379 10.24 -12.93 17.62
N ALA A 380 10.67 -12.41 16.47
CA ALA A 380 10.12 -11.17 15.91
C ALA A 380 8.61 -11.26 15.62
N LEU A 381 8.12 -12.45 15.27
CA LEU A 381 6.68 -12.70 15.07
C LEU A 381 5.91 -12.92 16.39
N GLN A 382 6.59 -13.32 17.48
CA GLN A 382 5.99 -13.50 18.81
C GLN A 382 5.80 -12.16 19.54
N ASP A 383 6.76 -11.25 19.47
CA ASP A 383 6.65 -9.92 20.09
C ASP A 383 5.48 -9.12 19.51
N PHE A 384 5.12 -9.36 18.24
CA PHE A 384 3.92 -8.76 17.63
C PHE A 384 2.60 -9.32 18.18
N ARG A 385 2.59 -10.50 18.79
CA ARG A 385 1.39 -11.09 19.45
C ARG A 385 1.17 -10.60 20.86
N PHE A 386 2.15 -9.91 21.46
CA PHE A 386 2.08 -9.38 22.81
C PHE A 386 2.56 -7.92 22.84
N SER A 387 1.71 -7.00 22.38
CA SER A 387 1.72 -5.66 22.96
C SER A 387 0.73 -5.67 24.14
N PRO A 388 1.20 -5.85 25.39
CA PRO A 388 0.33 -5.62 26.54
C PRO A 388 0.07 -4.11 26.62
N PHE A 389 -1.19 -3.71 26.60
CA PHE A 389 -1.60 -2.44 27.18
C PHE A 389 -0.90 -2.25 28.54
N PRO A 390 -0.48 -1.03 28.92
CA PRO A 390 0.22 -0.81 30.18
C PRO A 390 -0.71 -1.14 31.36
N ALA A 391 -0.57 -2.33 31.91
CA ALA A 391 -1.29 -2.76 33.09
C ALA A 391 -0.71 -2.04 34.32
N ARG A 392 -1.24 -0.85 34.62
CA ARG A 392 -1.52 -0.52 36.02
C ARG A 392 -2.70 -1.39 36.41
N PHE A 393 -2.49 -2.45 37.19
CA PHE A 393 -3.31 -2.76 38.37
C PHE A 393 -2.70 -3.93 39.13
N SER A 394 -2.43 -3.64 40.40
CA SER A 394 -1.99 -4.53 41.46
C SER A 394 -3.01 -5.61 41.77
N LEU A 395 -2.51 -6.83 41.99
CA LEU A 395 -3.00 -7.91 42.87
C LEU A 395 -4.41 -7.71 43.46
N ILE A 396 -5.41 -8.39 42.90
CA ILE A 396 -6.56 -8.91 43.65
C ILE A 396 -6.80 -10.35 43.23
N THR A 397 -6.59 -11.25 44.17
CA THR A 397 -6.90 -12.67 44.11
C THR A 397 -8.41 -12.90 44.26
N ARG A 398 -8.97 -13.77 43.38
CA ARG A 398 -10.11 -14.70 43.54
C ARG A 398 -11.33 -14.50 42.63
N ARG A 399 -11.69 -15.67 42.06
CA ARG A 399 -12.99 -16.21 41.61
C ARG A 399 -13.54 -15.80 40.23
N GLU A 400 -13.43 -16.79 39.33
CA GLU A 400 -14.46 -17.27 38.41
C GLU A 400 -15.38 -16.24 37.76
N GLU A 401 -14.93 -15.69 36.64
CA GLU A 401 -15.82 -15.39 35.51
C GLU A 401 -15.20 -15.92 34.22
N VAL A 402 -15.87 -16.90 33.62
CA VAL A 402 -15.59 -17.42 32.30
C VAL A 402 -16.10 -16.40 31.28
N ILE A 403 -15.22 -15.53 30.79
CA ILE A 403 -15.49 -14.69 29.61
C ILE A 403 -14.87 -15.40 28.39
N PRO A 404 -15.63 -15.68 27.32
CA PRO A 404 -15.08 -16.38 26.15
C PRO A 404 -14.18 -15.42 25.36
N MET A 405 -12.87 -15.47 25.62
CA MET A 405 -11.85 -14.90 24.75
C MET A 405 -11.81 -15.71 23.44
N LYS A 406 -12.59 -15.29 22.43
CA LYS A 406 -12.27 -15.62 21.04
C LYS A 406 -10.92 -14.98 20.74
N LYS A 407 -9.88 -15.81 20.71
CA LYS A 407 -8.51 -15.40 20.42
C LYS A 407 -8.47 -14.79 19.00
N HIS A 408 -8.15 -13.50 18.91
CA HIS A 408 -7.73 -12.86 17.67
C HIS A 408 -6.40 -13.49 17.23
N LEU A 409 -6.48 -14.59 16.45
CA LEU A 409 -5.32 -15.17 15.81
C LEU A 409 -5.01 -14.35 14.57
N ASN A 410 -3.91 -13.62 14.60
CA ASN A 410 -3.30 -13.02 13.43
C ASN A 410 -2.83 -14.15 12.50
N LEU A 411 -3.72 -14.63 11.63
CA LEU A 411 -3.60 -15.89 10.88
C LEU A 411 -2.28 -16.00 10.10
N VAL A 412 -1.80 -14.91 9.50
CA VAL A 412 -0.52 -14.89 8.77
C VAL A 412 0.69 -14.92 9.72
N ALA A 413 0.64 -14.25 10.87
CA ALA A 413 1.69 -14.39 11.88
C ALA A 413 1.67 -15.79 12.49
N VAL A 414 0.51 -16.44 12.57
CA VAL A 414 0.34 -17.85 12.96
C VAL A 414 0.90 -18.78 11.90
N ILE A 415 0.57 -18.59 10.63
CA ILE A 415 1.12 -19.37 9.53
C ILE A 415 2.63 -19.21 9.46
N MET A 416 3.16 -17.98 9.47
CA MET A 416 4.61 -17.73 9.42
C MET A 416 5.34 -18.28 10.64
N PHE A 417 4.76 -18.17 11.83
CA PHE A 417 5.30 -18.80 13.03
C PHE A 417 5.25 -20.33 12.95
N VAL A 418 4.17 -20.91 12.44
CA VAL A 418 4.04 -22.35 12.23
C VAL A 418 5.02 -22.84 11.16
N ILE A 419 5.24 -22.08 10.10
CA ILE A 419 6.27 -22.35 9.08
C ILE A 419 7.65 -22.31 9.74
N ALA A 420 7.98 -21.26 10.50
CA ALA A 420 9.25 -21.17 11.22
C ALA A 420 9.43 -22.35 12.20
N LEU A 421 8.39 -22.72 12.95
CA LEU A 421 8.42 -23.85 13.88
C LEU A 421 8.52 -25.21 13.16
N ALA A 422 7.85 -25.36 12.02
CA ALA A 422 7.92 -26.55 11.17
C ALA A 422 9.30 -26.68 10.54
N SER A 423 9.90 -25.57 10.10
CA SER A 423 11.28 -25.51 9.60
C SER A 423 12.28 -25.86 10.69
N ILE A 424 12.07 -25.38 11.93
CA ILE A 424 12.83 -25.79 13.12
C ILE A 424 12.74 -27.30 13.35
N LEU A 425 11.52 -27.86 13.36
CA LEU A 425 11.30 -29.30 13.57
C LEU A 425 11.89 -30.15 12.44
N ALA A 426 11.82 -29.68 11.19
CA ALA A 426 12.40 -30.34 10.03
C ALA A 426 13.93 -30.33 10.08
N ALA A 427 14.55 -29.21 10.49
CA ALA A 427 16.00 -29.09 10.67
C ALA A 427 16.52 -30.00 11.80
N LEU A 428 15.76 -30.13 12.90
CA LEU A 428 16.10 -31.04 13.99
C LEU A 428 16.06 -32.52 13.56
N LYS A 429 15.12 -32.90 12.69
CA LYS A 429 15.03 -34.26 12.13
C LYS A 429 16.19 -34.59 11.20
N THR A 430 16.66 -33.63 10.39
CA THR A 430 17.83 -33.84 9.51
C THR A 430 19.14 -33.89 10.30
N GLY A 431 19.25 -33.15 11.41
CA GLY A 431 20.44 -33.18 12.29
C GLY A 431 20.63 -34.47 13.10
N HIS A 432 19.60 -35.31 13.25
CA HIS A 432 19.70 -36.62 13.92
C HIS A 432 20.14 -37.76 12.98
N GLY A 433 20.39 -37.49 11.70
CA GLY A 433 20.77 -38.49 10.69
C GLY A 433 22.27 -38.81 10.57
N SER A 434 23.15 -38.10 11.28
CA SER A 434 24.61 -38.23 11.14
C SER A 434 25.32 -38.68 12.44
N GLY A 435 24.66 -39.55 13.22
CA GLY A 435 25.22 -40.19 14.41
C GLY A 435 25.63 -41.65 14.17
N LYS A 436 26.83 -41.86 13.63
CA LYS A 436 27.67 -43.09 13.71
C LYS A 436 27.00 -44.45 13.43
N LEU A 437 27.11 -44.89 12.18
CA LEU A 437 27.51 -46.27 11.87
C LEU A 437 28.97 -46.44 12.31
N TYR A 438 29.21 -46.97 13.52
CA TYR A 438 30.48 -47.59 13.87
C TYR A 438 30.20 -49.00 14.35
N GLY A 439 30.89 -49.95 13.70
CA GLY A 439 30.63 -51.37 13.79
C GLY A 439 30.89 -51.98 15.17
N PHE A 440 30.23 -53.11 15.39
CA PHE A 440 30.69 -54.13 16.30
C PHE A 440 30.66 -55.47 15.54
N SER A 441 31.85 -55.94 15.18
CA SER A 441 32.11 -57.35 14.91
C SER A 441 33.03 -57.90 16.00
N SER A 442 32.74 -59.13 16.41
CA SER A 442 33.56 -60.11 17.14
C SER A 442 33.55 -60.09 18.68
N GLY A 443 33.21 -61.26 19.24
CA GLY A 443 33.55 -61.68 20.60
C GLY A 443 32.51 -62.57 21.27
N GLY A 444 32.54 -63.89 21.02
CA GLY A 444 31.72 -64.90 21.71
C GLY A 444 31.53 -66.16 20.90
#